data_AF-K1YXC3-F1
#
_entry.id   AF-K1YXC3-F1
#
_cell.length_a   1.000
_cell.length_b   1.000
_cell.length_c   1.000
_cell.angle_alpha   90.00
_cell.angle_beta   90.00
_cell.angle_gamma   90.00
#
_symmetry.space_group_name_H-M   'P 1'
#
loop_
_entity.id
_entity.type
_entity.pdbx_description
1 polymer ?
#
loop_
_entity_poly.entity_id
_entity_poly.type
_entity_poly.pdbx_seq_one_letter_code
_entity_poly.pdbx_strand_id
1 'polypeptide(L)'
;MLSVDQVVTEYYPALNERKFTGPFVKTLLRRLLHERAFQDFAERYPHLRGIEFVEQVLEYFNFTFVVADRQRENIPTSGRLIIIANHPIGSLDGLALLKLVHEIRSDVKVVANDLLMTIPPLRSHLLPVKNMTGTSKKTDIERILDSLAKEEAVIIFPAGEVSRFGFRGIQDGKWQRGFLKIAERSRTPILPVHIDGRCSKLFYLASILAPPLSTVMLVGEMFGQDRKQIRMTIGSLIPHHAYSSVATNGHEKVKLFKKSVYRIGQGKKPLFLTESAIARPERKADLKKEVAAGERLGKTPDGKAMYLFTPADSSPVMREVGRLREQVFRAVG
;
A
#
# COMPACT_ATOMS: atom_id res chain seq x y z
N MET A 1 -12.12 -19.27 -3.49
CA MET A 1 -10.69 -19.61 -3.42
C MET A 1 -10.12 -19.51 -4.81
N LEU A 2 -8.87 -19.08 -4.93
CA LEU A 2 -8.17 -18.93 -6.21
C LEU A 2 -8.01 -20.31 -6.85
N SER A 3 -8.88 -20.66 -7.80
CA SER A 3 -8.75 -21.90 -8.54
C SER A 3 -7.92 -21.66 -9.79
N VAL A 4 -6.87 -22.47 -9.98
CA VAL A 4 -6.05 -22.40 -11.20
C VAL A 4 -6.90 -22.61 -12.45
N ASP A 5 -7.98 -23.39 -12.36
CA ASP A 5 -8.92 -23.57 -13.47
C ASP A 5 -9.71 -22.31 -13.80
N GLN A 6 -10.09 -21.51 -12.80
CA GLN A 6 -10.75 -20.22 -13.03
C GLN A 6 -9.80 -19.22 -13.68
N VAL A 7 -8.57 -19.12 -13.18
CA VAL A 7 -7.54 -18.21 -13.73
C VAL A 7 -7.15 -18.60 -15.16
N VAL A 8 -6.95 -19.89 -15.43
CA VAL A 8 -6.62 -20.37 -16.79
C VAL A 8 -7.78 -20.15 -17.75
N THR A 9 -9.02 -20.37 -17.32
CA THR A 9 -10.19 -20.19 -18.17
C THR A 9 -10.43 -18.71 -18.52
N GLU A 10 -10.16 -17.80 -17.59
CA GLU A 10 -10.45 -16.38 -17.76
C GLU A 10 -9.32 -15.60 -18.46
N TYR A 11 -8.06 -15.93 -18.19
CA TYR A 11 -6.90 -15.20 -18.72
C TYR A 11 -6.13 -15.92 -19.82
N TYR A 12 -6.26 -17.25 -19.92
CA TYR A 12 -5.56 -18.06 -20.91
C TYR A 12 -6.47 -19.14 -21.52
N PRO A 13 -7.60 -18.78 -22.16
CA PRO A 13 -8.56 -19.75 -22.67
C PRO A 13 -7.95 -20.72 -23.71
N ALA A 14 -6.94 -20.28 -24.46
CA ALA A 14 -6.19 -21.12 -25.40
C ALA A 14 -5.43 -22.29 -24.74
N LEU A 15 -5.15 -22.24 -23.43
CA LEU A 15 -4.57 -23.36 -22.67
C LEU A 15 -5.60 -24.47 -22.38
N ASN A 16 -6.90 -24.17 -22.37
CA ASN A 16 -7.96 -25.17 -22.24
C ASN A 16 -8.20 -25.95 -23.55
N GLU A 17 -7.86 -25.37 -24.70
CA GLU A 17 -8.07 -26.00 -26.02
C GLU A 17 -6.98 -27.02 -26.37
N ARG A 18 -5.82 -26.98 -25.71
CA ARG A 18 -4.70 -27.91 -25.97
C ARG A 18 -4.83 -29.19 -25.13
N LYS A 19 -5.38 -30.24 -25.73
CA LYS A 19 -5.64 -31.56 -25.10
C LYS A 19 -4.44 -32.21 -24.39
N PHE A 20 -3.21 -32.02 -24.88
CA PHE A 20 -2.02 -32.70 -24.32
C PHE A 20 -1.15 -31.83 -23.42
N THR A 21 -1.08 -30.52 -23.67
CA THR A 21 -0.23 -29.60 -22.89
C THR A 21 -0.99 -28.86 -21.79
N GLY A 22 -2.31 -28.67 -21.94
CA GLY A 22 -3.17 -28.01 -20.95
C GLY A 22 -3.16 -28.67 -19.56
N PRO A 23 -3.36 -30.00 -19.42
CA PRO A 23 -3.39 -30.68 -18.12
C PRO A 23 -2.05 -30.63 -17.38
N PHE A 24 -0.94 -30.73 -18.12
CA PHE A 24 0.41 -30.64 -17.58
C PHE A 24 0.75 -29.23 -17.09
N VAL A 25 0.45 -28.20 -17.91
CA VAL A 25 0.65 -26.79 -17.54
C VAL A 25 -0.27 -26.39 -16.38
N LYS A 26 -1.50 -26.90 -16.32
CA LYS A 26 -2.40 -26.70 -15.17
C LYS A 26 -1.85 -27.33 -13.90
N THR A 27 -1.40 -28.58 -13.94
CA THR A 27 -0.83 -29.27 -12.77
C THR A 27 0.45 -28.58 -12.28
N LEU A 28 1.27 -28.10 -13.21
CA LEU A 28 2.46 -27.29 -12.94
C LEU A 28 2.08 -25.95 -12.30
N LEU A 29 1.06 -25.26 -12.82
CA LEU A 29 0.50 -24.03 -12.22
C LEU A 29 -0.12 -24.28 -10.84
N ARG A 30 -0.82 -25.39 -10.60
CA ARG A 30 -1.38 -25.75 -9.27
C ARG A 30 -0.28 -25.97 -8.24
N ARG A 31 0.78 -26.67 -8.65
CA ARG A 31 1.95 -26.94 -7.81
C ARG A 31 2.79 -25.68 -7.57
N LEU A 32 2.87 -24.79 -8.56
CA LEU A 32 3.68 -23.57 -8.48
C LEU A 32 2.94 -22.43 -7.78
N LEU A 33 1.64 -22.24 -8.03
CA LEU A 33 0.78 -21.32 -7.26
C LEU A 33 0.53 -21.79 -5.83
N HIS A 34 1.04 -22.98 -5.47
CA HIS A 34 0.82 -23.64 -4.19
C HIS A 34 -0.65 -23.55 -3.78
N GLU A 35 -1.53 -23.93 -4.71
CA GLU A 35 -2.97 -23.93 -4.49
C GLU A 35 -3.34 -24.78 -3.26
N ARG A 36 -2.58 -25.86 -3.03
CA ARG A 36 -2.64 -26.65 -1.79
C ARG A 36 -2.30 -25.85 -0.55
N ALA A 37 -1.23 -25.05 -0.55
CA ALA A 37 -0.89 -24.22 0.61
C ALA A 37 -1.97 -23.17 0.91
N PHE A 38 -2.60 -22.58 -0.11
CA PHE A 38 -3.74 -21.67 0.07
C PHE A 38 -5.02 -22.39 0.51
N GLN A 39 -5.25 -23.61 0.03
CA GLN A 39 -6.35 -24.48 0.46
C GLN A 39 -6.15 -24.91 1.91
N ASP A 40 -5.00 -25.50 2.25
CA ASP A 40 -4.58 -25.89 3.59
C ASP A 40 -4.66 -24.70 4.55
N PHE A 41 -4.19 -23.52 4.13
CA PHE A 41 -4.28 -22.29 4.92
C PHE A 41 -5.73 -21.93 5.24
N ALA A 42 -6.60 -21.93 4.24
CA ALA A 42 -7.99 -21.52 4.43
C ALA A 42 -8.85 -22.60 5.12
N GLU A 43 -8.47 -23.87 5.04
CA GLU A 43 -9.02 -24.96 5.87
C GLU A 43 -8.55 -24.83 7.33
N ARG A 44 -7.29 -24.42 7.55
CA ARG A 44 -6.71 -24.22 8.89
C ARG A 44 -7.17 -22.93 9.56
N TYR A 45 -7.50 -21.90 8.78
CA TYR A 45 -7.89 -20.57 9.25
C TYR A 45 -9.20 -20.06 8.62
N PRO A 46 -10.33 -20.80 8.76
CA PRO A 46 -11.58 -20.48 8.06
C PRO A 46 -12.25 -19.19 8.55
N HIS A 47 -11.92 -18.76 9.79
CA HIS A 47 -12.54 -17.62 10.45
C HIS A 47 -11.80 -16.30 10.23
N LEU A 48 -10.56 -16.32 9.74
CA LEU A 48 -9.76 -15.10 9.59
C LEU A 48 -10.30 -14.22 8.47
N ARG A 49 -10.43 -12.92 8.78
CA ARG A 49 -10.92 -11.89 7.86
C ARG A 49 -10.05 -10.64 7.95
N GLY A 50 -10.08 -9.82 6.91
CA GLY A 50 -9.42 -8.52 6.88
C GLY A 50 -7.94 -8.61 7.21
N ILE A 51 -7.49 -7.79 8.16
CA ILE A 51 -6.07 -7.69 8.51
C ILE A 51 -5.52 -8.94 9.18
N GLU A 52 -6.30 -9.65 9.99
CA GLU A 52 -5.83 -10.88 10.66
C GLU A 52 -5.48 -11.96 9.63
N PHE A 53 -6.28 -12.04 8.55
CA PHE A 53 -5.96 -12.89 7.40
C PHE A 53 -4.64 -12.45 6.74
N VAL A 54 -4.43 -11.14 6.55
CA VAL A 54 -3.19 -10.60 5.97
C VAL A 54 -1.98 -10.98 6.83
N GLU A 55 -2.06 -10.78 8.14
CA GLU A 55 -1.00 -11.10 9.09
C GLU A 55 -0.67 -12.59 9.09
N GLN A 56 -1.69 -13.44 9.14
CA GLN A 56 -1.50 -14.88 9.15
C GLN A 56 -0.93 -15.39 7.81
N VAL A 57 -1.32 -14.78 6.68
CA VAL A 57 -0.71 -15.07 5.38
C VAL A 57 0.78 -14.72 5.42
N LEU A 58 1.15 -13.50 5.85
CA LEU A 58 2.55 -13.10 5.92
C LEU A 58 3.37 -14.02 6.85
N GLU A 59 2.80 -14.43 7.98
CA GLU A 59 3.42 -15.38 8.92
C GLU A 59 3.61 -16.77 8.29
N TYR A 60 2.57 -17.31 7.64
CA TYR A 60 2.63 -18.60 6.95
C TYR A 60 3.72 -18.64 5.88
N PHE A 61 3.93 -17.52 5.18
CA PHE A 61 4.98 -17.36 4.17
C PHE A 61 6.33 -16.93 4.75
N ASN A 62 6.45 -16.80 6.07
CA ASN A 62 7.61 -16.24 6.78
C ASN A 62 8.15 -14.94 6.12
N PHE A 63 7.20 -14.07 5.77
CA PHE A 63 7.44 -12.84 5.04
C PHE A 63 7.34 -11.64 5.97
N THR A 64 8.41 -10.86 6.03
CA THR A 64 8.53 -9.70 6.92
C THR A 64 8.98 -8.47 6.12
N PHE A 65 8.81 -7.29 6.71
CA PHE A 65 9.29 -6.04 6.12
C PHE A 65 10.07 -5.22 7.14
N VAL A 66 10.95 -4.35 6.64
CA VAL A 66 11.70 -3.38 7.45
C VAL A 66 11.52 -2.00 6.87
N VAL A 67 11.25 -1.04 7.75
CA VAL A 67 11.12 0.38 7.44
C VAL A 67 11.78 1.18 8.57
N ALA A 68 12.42 2.30 8.24
CA ALA A 68 13.01 3.15 9.27
C ALA A 68 11.92 3.93 10.03
N ASP A 69 12.04 4.10 11.34
CA ASP A 69 10.98 4.74 12.15
C ASP A 69 10.64 6.16 11.67
N ARG A 70 11.66 6.98 11.38
CA ARG A 70 11.48 8.31 10.75
C ARG A 70 10.68 8.29 9.45
N GLN A 71 10.70 7.19 8.72
CA GLN A 71 9.93 7.03 7.47
C GLN A 71 8.49 6.61 7.78
N ARG A 72 8.26 5.84 8.85
CA ARG A 72 6.90 5.51 9.32
C ARG A 72 6.13 6.75 9.78
N GLU A 73 6.84 7.77 10.25
CA GLU A 73 6.24 9.06 10.61
C GLU A 73 5.66 9.80 9.41
N ASN A 74 6.16 9.55 8.18
CA ASN A 74 5.63 10.19 6.98
C ASN A 74 4.20 9.73 6.60
N ILE A 75 3.69 8.65 7.20
CA ILE A 75 2.31 8.20 6.98
C ILE A 75 1.39 8.99 7.93
N PRO A 76 0.49 9.85 7.41
CA PRO A 76 -0.47 10.56 8.24
C PRO A 76 -1.42 9.59 8.94
N THR A 77 -1.71 9.83 10.22
CA THR A 77 -2.62 9.00 11.03
C THR A 77 -4.10 9.14 10.63
N SER A 78 -4.44 10.17 9.87
CA SER A 78 -5.79 10.46 9.40
C SER A 78 -5.76 11.35 8.15
N GLY A 79 -6.90 11.51 7.50
CA GLY A 79 -7.05 12.33 6.30
C GLY A 79 -6.84 11.53 5.02
N ARG A 80 -7.49 11.94 3.93
CA ARG A 80 -7.40 11.27 2.63
C ARG A 80 -5.96 11.16 2.16
N LEU A 81 -5.59 9.98 1.68
CA LEU A 81 -4.22 9.68 1.29
C LEU A 81 -4.21 8.73 0.10
N ILE A 82 -3.41 9.03 -0.92
CA ILE A 82 -3.07 8.06 -1.96
C ILE A 82 -1.62 7.62 -1.75
N ILE A 83 -1.42 6.33 -1.52
CA ILE A 83 -0.08 5.74 -1.41
C ILE A 83 0.26 5.11 -2.76
N ILE A 84 1.35 5.55 -3.38
CA ILE A 84 1.84 4.95 -4.62
C ILE A 84 3.11 4.14 -4.34
N ALA A 85 3.15 2.91 -4.85
CA ALA A 85 4.30 2.03 -4.66
C ALA A 85 4.66 1.25 -5.93
N ASN A 86 5.94 0.87 -6.02
CA ASN A 86 6.38 -0.16 -6.96
C ASN A 86 6.09 -1.56 -6.42
N HIS A 87 6.09 -2.57 -7.30
CA HIS A 87 5.58 -3.91 -6.96
C HIS A 87 6.51 -5.05 -7.41
N PRO A 88 7.69 -5.23 -6.78
CA PRO A 88 8.73 -6.15 -7.27
C PRO A 88 8.38 -7.64 -7.21
N ILE A 89 7.75 -8.08 -6.13
CA ILE A 89 7.41 -9.49 -5.86
C ILE A 89 5.96 -9.77 -6.26
N GLY A 90 5.07 -8.79 -6.16
CA GLY A 90 3.64 -9.00 -6.42
C GLY A 90 2.85 -9.09 -5.12
N SER A 91 1.81 -9.93 -5.06
CA SER A 91 0.75 -9.84 -4.03
C SER A 91 1.24 -9.74 -2.58
N LEU A 92 2.35 -10.38 -2.20
CA LEU A 92 2.92 -10.26 -0.84
C LEU A 92 3.40 -8.84 -0.49
N ASP A 93 3.95 -8.09 -1.45
CA ASP A 93 4.33 -6.69 -1.23
C ASP A 93 3.11 -5.83 -0.90
N GLY A 94 2.00 -6.12 -1.57
CA GLY A 94 0.72 -5.44 -1.35
C GLY A 94 0.17 -5.72 0.03
N LEU A 95 0.23 -6.97 0.46
CA LEU A 95 -0.17 -7.41 1.80
C LEU A 95 0.74 -6.83 2.89
N ALA A 96 2.05 -6.80 2.67
CA ALA A 96 3.01 -6.22 3.59
C ALA A 96 2.82 -4.69 3.73
N LEU A 97 2.60 -3.99 2.61
CA LEU A 97 2.33 -2.55 2.64
C LEU A 97 0.98 -2.25 3.31
N LEU A 98 -0.04 -3.07 3.04
CA LEU A 98 -1.33 -3.00 3.72
C LEU A 98 -1.16 -3.15 5.24
N LYS A 99 -0.41 -4.15 5.69
CA LYS A 99 -0.09 -4.35 7.11
C LYS A 99 0.63 -3.14 7.71
N LEU A 100 1.70 -2.67 7.05
CA LEU A 100 2.47 -1.52 7.50
C LEU A 100 1.61 -0.27 7.70
N VAL A 101 0.71 0.02 6.76
CA VAL A 101 -0.18 1.18 6.86
C VAL A 101 -1.26 0.94 7.91
N HIS A 102 -1.78 -0.30 8.02
CA HIS A 102 -2.78 -0.67 9.02
C HIS A 102 -2.29 -0.49 10.47
N GLU A 103 -1.01 -0.77 10.73
CA GLU A 103 -0.36 -0.51 12.03
C GLU A 103 -0.37 0.97 12.44
N ILE A 104 -0.59 1.89 11.50
CA ILE A 104 -0.62 3.34 11.74
C ILE A 104 -2.05 3.87 11.66
N ARG A 105 -2.86 3.36 10.74
CA ARG A 105 -4.27 3.74 10.54
C ARG A 105 -5.08 2.57 9.98
N SER A 106 -6.22 2.28 10.60
CA SER A 106 -7.01 1.07 10.30
C SER A 106 -7.86 1.17 9.02
N ASP A 107 -8.09 2.38 8.51
CA ASP A 107 -8.96 2.73 7.40
C ASP A 107 -8.27 2.63 6.02
N VAL A 108 -7.25 1.79 5.92
CA VAL A 108 -6.52 1.57 4.67
C VAL A 108 -7.24 0.59 3.74
N LYS A 109 -7.25 0.94 2.45
CA LYS A 109 -7.78 0.17 1.33
C LYS A 109 -6.69 -0.01 0.28
N VAL A 110 -6.75 -1.10 -0.48
CA VAL A 110 -5.85 -1.40 -1.60
C VAL A 110 -6.66 -1.51 -2.88
N VAL A 111 -6.23 -0.82 -3.92
CA VAL A 111 -6.78 -1.01 -5.26
C VAL A 111 -6.32 -2.36 -5.81
N ALA A 112 -7.28 -3.21 -6.16
CA ALA A 112 -7.03 -4.60 -6.52
C ALA A 112 -7.83 -5.01 -7.76
N ASN A 113 -7.29 -5.98 -8.49
CA ASN A 113 -7.92 -6.55 -9.68
C ASN A 113 -8.98 -7.61 -9.32
N ASP A 114 -9.74 -8.04 -10.33
CA ASP A 114 -10.82 -9.01 -10.18
C ASP A 114 -10.35 -10.33 -9.54
N LEU A 115 -9.10 -10.74 -9.81
CA LEU A 115 -8.51 -11.95 -9.23
C LEU A 115 -8.35 -11.85 -7.71
N LEU A 116 -7.84 -10.73 -7.18
CA LEU A 116 -7.74 -10.53 -5.73
C LEU A 116 -9.13 -10.36 -5.06
N MET A 117 -10.11 -9.81 -5.79
CA MET A 117 -11.49 -9.69 -5.32
C MET A 117 -12.19 -11.05 -5.13
N THR A 118 -11.65 -12.12 -5.71
CA THR A 118 -12.12 -13.50 -5.49
C THR A 118 -11.74 -14.07 -4.12
N ILE A 119 -10.88 -13.38 -3.34
CA ILE A 119 -10.45 -13.79 -1.99
C ILE A 119 -11.41 -13.17 -0.97
N PRO A 120 -12.43 -13.91 -0.46
CA PRO A 120 -13.46 -13.32 0.38
C PRO A 120 -12.95 -12.67 1.67
N PRO A 121 -11.95 -13.25 2.39
CA PRO A 121 -11.36 -12.64 3.57
C PRO A 121 -10.84 -11.21 3.38
N LEU A 122 -10.34 -10.85 2.18
CA LEU A 122 -9.69 -9.56 1.94
C LEU A 122 -10.67 -8.45 1.50
N ARG A 123 -11.92 -8.80 1.15
CA ARG A 123 -12.86 -7.86 0.51
C ARG A 123 -13.09 -6.56 1.28
N SER A 124 -13.00 -6.56 2.61
CA SER A 124 -13.17 -5.35 3.42
C SER A 124 -12.09 -4.29 3.17
N HIS A 125 -10.90 -4.69 2.74
CA HIS A 125 -9.76 -3.81 2.46
C HIS A 125 -9.47 -3.64 0.96
N LEU A 126 -10.30 -4.18 0.07
CA LEU A 126 -10.08 -4.10 -1.38
C LEU A 126 -11.03 -3.13 -2.05
N LEU A 127 -10.50 -2.32 -2.96
CA LEU A 127 -11.25 -1.49 -3.90
C LEU A 127 -11.06 -2.07 -5.31
N PRO A 128 -12.12 -2.52 -5.98
CA PRO A 128 -11.99 -3.16 -7.29
C PRO A 128 -11.59 -2.15 -8.35
N VAL A 129 -10.66 -2.54 -9.23
CA VAL A 129 -10.37 -1.85 -10.49
C VAL A 129 -10.14 -2.89 -11.58
N LYS A 130 -10.86 -2.77 -12.70
CA LYS A 130 -10.55 -3.58 -13.89
C LYS A 130 -9.18 -3.24 -14.46
N ASN A 131 -8.44 -4.29 -14.82
CA ASN A 131 -7.10 -4.24 -15.36
C ASN A 131 -6.92 -3.10 -16.37
N MET A 132 -5.80 -2.40 -16.21
CA MET A 132 -5.39 -1.14 -16.82
C MET A 132 -5.13 -1.21 -18.34
N THR A 133 -5.78 -2.14 -19.05
CA THR A 133 -5.82 -2.28 -20.51
C THR A 133 -7.20 -1.94 -21.09
N GLY A 134 -8.22 -1.72 -20.26
CA GLY A 134 -9.55 -1.26 -20.68
C GLY A 134 -10.09 -0.13 -19.82
N THR A 135 -11.14 0.56 -20.30
CA THR A 135 -11.84 1.61 -19.56
C THR A 135 -12.38 1.02 -18.26
N SER A 136 -11.78 1.36 -17.12
CA SER A 136 -12.34 1.00 -15.80
C SER A 136 -13.79 1.47 -15.76
N LYS A 137 -14.69 0.63 -15.20
CA LYS A 137 -16.09 1.02 -15.10
C LYS A 137 -16.16 2.30 -14.27
N LYS A 138 -16.98 3.26 -14.69
CA LYS A 138 -17.18 4.54 -13.98
C LYS A 138 -17.43 4.33 -12.47
N THR A 139 -18.15 3.24 -12.16
CA THR A 139 -18.46 2.77 -10.81
C THR A 139 -17.24 2.44 -9.94
N ASP A 140 -16.16 1.93 -10.52
CA ASP A 140 -14.95 1.52 -9.79
C ASP A 140 -14.16 2.75 -9.33
N ILE A 141 -14.06 3.75 -10.21
CA ILE A 141 -13.44 5.04 -9.90
C ILE A 141 -14.26 5.78 -8.84
N GLU A 142 -15.59 5.74 -8.94
CA GLU A 142 -16.50 6.33 -7.94
C GLU A 142 -16.26 5.73 -6.55
N ARG A 143 -16.11 4.41 -6.41
CA ARG A 143 -15.78 3.78 -5.12
C ARG A 143 -14.47 4.26 -4.51
N ILE A 144 -13.44 4.50 -5.34
CA ILE A 144 -12.18 5.06 -4.87
C ILE A 144 -12.38 6.51 -4.40
N LEU A 145 -13.12 7.30 -5.17
CA LEU A 145 -13.41 8.68 -4.79
C LEU A 145 -14.24 8.76 -3.51
N ASP A 146 -15.20 7.86 -3.32
CA ASP A 146 -16.01 7.76 -2.09
C ASP A 146 -15.16 7.38 -0.87
N SER A 147 -14.21 6.45 -1.04
CA SER A 147 -13.24 6.09 -0.01
C SER A 147 -12.38 7.31 0.39
N LEU A 148 -11.85 8.02 -0.60
CA LEU A 148 -11.08 9.24 -0.37
C LEU A 148 -11.92 10.38 0.23
N ALA A 149 -13.21 10.47 -0.12
CA ALA A 149 -14.14 11.44 0.48
C ALA A 149 -14.45 11.11 1.96
N LYS A 150 -14.34 9.85 2.36
CA LYS A 150 -14.40 9.39 3.76
C LYS A 150 -13.07 9.55 4.51
N GLU A 151 -12.11 10.28 3.92
CA GLU A 151 -10.78 10.51 4.48
C GLU A 151 -9.92 9.24 4.64
N GLU A 152 -10.25 8.15 3.92
CA GLU A 152 -9.53 6.88 3.97
C GLU A 152 -8.19 6.92 3.20
N ALA A 153 -7.30 5.97 3.50
CA ALA A 153 -6.04 5.78 2.78
C ALA A 153 -6.18 4.72 1.68
N VAL A 154 -5.76 5.05 0.46
CA VAL A 154 -5.85 4.15 -0.70
C VAL A 154 -4.47 3.86 -1.26
N ILE A 155 -4.06 2.58 -1.22
CA ILE A 155 -2.84 2.07 -1.84
C ILE A 155 -3.11 1.76 -3.31
N ILE A 156 -2.25 2.27 -4.20
CA ILE A 156 -2.32 2.05 -5.64
C ILE A 156 -0.95 1.63 -6.16
N PHE A 157 -0.90 0.54 -6.92
CA PHE A 157 0.28 0.10 -7.66
C PHE A 157 0.18 0.55 -9.12
N PRO A 158 0.81 1.66 -9.54
CA PRO A 158 0.48 2.30 -10.82
C PRO A 158 0.94 1.53 -12.06
N ALA A 159 1.77 0.51 -11.90
CA ALA A 159 2.19 -0.36 -13.00
C ALA A 159 1.09 -1.36 -13.40
N GLY A 160 0.24 -1.78 -12.46
CA GLY A 160 -0.81 -2.80 -12.68
C GLY A 160 -0.30 -4.22 -12.93
N GLU A 161 1.01 -4.39 -12.97
CA GLU A 161 1.73 -5.65 -13.13
C GLU A 161 2.94 -5.63 -12.18
N VAL A 162 3.50 -6.82 -11.89
CA VAL A 162 4.73 -6.95 -11.10
C VAL A 162 5.92 -6.32 -11.83
N SER A 163 6.87 -5.75 -11.09
CA SER A 163 8.08 -5.17 -11.66
C SER A 163 8.86 -6.21 -12.47
N ARG A 164 9.48 -5.79 -13.57
CA ARG A 164 10.31 -6.66 -14.41
C ARG A 164 11.78 -6.28 -14.29
N PHE A 165 12.66 -7.25 -14.52
CA PHE A 165 14.10 -7.00 -14.54
C PHE A 165 14.51 -6.26 -15.82
N GLY A 166 15.30 -5.21 -15.69
CA GLY A 166 15.91 -4.49 -16.81
C GLY A 166 17.37 -4.15 -16.54
N PHE A 167 18.05 -3.52 -17.51
CA PHE A 167 19.47 -3.14 -17.45
C PHE A 167 19.89 -2.30 -16.22
N ARG A 168 18.94 -1.73 -15.47
CA ARG A 168 19.17 -0.91 -14.26
C ARG A 168 18.62 -1.54 -12.97
N GLY A 169 18.33 -2.84 -12.96
CA GLY A 169 17.74 -3.57 -11.84
C GLY A 169 16.23 -3.84 -11.98
N ILE A 170 15.58 -4.28 -10.91
CA ILE A 170 14.12 -4.51 -10.87
C ILE A 170 13.40 -3.17 -10.92
N GLN A 171 12.65 -2.92 -11.99
CA GLN A 171 11.86 -1.71 -12.14
C GLN A 171 10.49 -2.03 -12.71
N ASP A 172 9.50 -1.26 -12.29
CA ASP A 172 8.15 -1.32 -12.84
C ASP A 172 8.19 -1.03 -14.34
N GLY A 173 7.21 -1.59 -15.05
CA GLY A 173 6.92 -1.22 -16.43
C GLY A 173 6.37 0.20 -16.56
N LYS A 174 5.51 0.42 -17.55
CA LYS A 174 4.87 1.71 -17.77
C LYS A 174 3.83 1.96 -16.68
N TRP A 175 3.99 3.06 -15.93
CA TRP A 175 2.97 3.51 -14.98
C TRP A 175 1.78 4.14 -15.72
N GLN A 176 0.58 3.84 -15.24
CA GLN A 176 -0.67 4.33 -15.81
C GLN A 176 -1.11 5.63 -15.14
N ARG A 177 -1.94 6.42 -15.85
CA ARG A 177 -2.37 7.75 -15.39
C ARG A 177 -3.55 7.74 -14.43
N GLY A 178 -4.15 6.59 -14.14
CA GLY A 178 -5.37 6.46 -13.33
C GLY A 178 -5.23 7.09 -11.95
N PHE A 179 -4.16 6.75 -11.21
CA PHE A 179 -3.91 7.28 -9.87
C PHE A 179 -3.82 8.82 -9.86
N LEU A 180 -3.16 9.41 -10.87
CA LEU A 180 -2.97 10.85 -10.97
C LEU A 180 -4.30 11.57 -11.20
N LYS A 181 -5.15 11.04 -12.11
CA LYS A 181 -6.48 11.59 -12.37
C LYS A 181 -7.36 11.56 -11.12
N ILE A 182 -7.29 10.46 -10.35
CA ILE A 182 -8.03 10.33 -9.09
C ILE A 182 -7.51 11.38 -8.11
N ALA A 183 -6.20 11.45 -7.88
CA ALA A 183 -5.57 12.39 -6.95
C ALA A 183 -5.83 13.87 -7.28
N GLU A 184 -5.83 14.23 -8.57
CA GLU A 184 -6.17 15.59 -9.03
C GLU A 184 -7.65 15.90 -8.80
N ARG A 185 -8.55 14.95 -9.08
CA ARG A 185 -10.00 15.12 -8.90
C ARG A 185 -10.42 15.23 -7.44
N SER A 186 -9.83 14.41 -6.56
CA SER A 186 -10.12 14.38 -5.12
C SER A 186 -9.20 15.28 -4.29
N ARG A 187 -8.31 16.07 -4.94
CA ARG A 187 -7.31 16.94 -4.28
C ARG A 187 -6.59 16.23 -3.14
N THR A 188 -6.15 15.00 -3.39
CA THR A 188 -5.62 14.10 -2.35
C THR A 188 -4.10 14.07 -2.35
N PRO A 189 -3.43 14.29 -1.22
CA PRO A 189 -1.98 14.18 -1.15
C PRO A 189 -1.49 12.77 -1.51
N ILE A 190 -0.30 12.70 -2.10
CA ILE A 190 0.31 11.47 -2.57
C ILE A 190 1.53 11.14 -1.70
N LEU A 191 1.60 9.92 -1.19
CA LEU A 191 2.75 9.40 -0.45
C LEU A 191 3.50 8.36 -1.30
N PRO A 192 4.74 8.66 -1.74
CA PRO A 192 5.55 7.69 -2.47
C PRO A 192 6.19 6.67 -1.54
N VAL A 193 6.08 5.39 -1.89
CA VAL A 193 6.72 4.27 -1.17
C VAL A 193 7.54 3.45 -2.16
N HIS A 194 8.78 3.17 -1.82
CA HIS A 194 9.66 2.30 -2.58
C HIS A 194 9.85 0.97 -1.86
N ILE A 195 9.54 -0.12 -2.54
CA ILE A 195 9.75 -1.48 -2.06
C ILE A 195 10.99 -2.04 -2.75
N ASP A 196 12.04 -2.28 -1.96
CA ASP A 196 13.25 -2.98 -2.37
C ASP A 196 13.09 -4.46 -2.01
N GLY A 197 12.52 -5.20 -2.96
CA GLY A 197 12.45 -6.66 -2.94
C GLY A 197 13.43 -7.22 -3.95
N ARG A 198 14.36 -8.07 -3.51
CA ARG A 198 15.22 -8.86 -4.41
C ARG A 198 14.60 -10.25 -4.55
N CYS A 199 14.24 -10.63 -5.77
CA CYS A 199 14.05 -12.03 -6.11
C CYS A 199 15.42 -12.74 -6.23
N SER A 200 15.45 -14.05 -6.18
CA SER A 200 16.63 -14.89 -6.39
C SER A 200 17.19 -14.77 -7.81
N LYS A 201 18.47 -15.14 -7.95
CA LYS A 201 19.18 -15.25 -9.23
C LYS A 201 18.53 -16.21 -10.22
N LEU A 202 17.76 -17.19 -9.75
CA LEU A 202 17.06 -18.17 -10.60
C LEU A 202 15.85 -17.56 -11.31
N PHE A 203 14.99 -16.80 -10.62
CA PHE A 203 13.95 -15.99 -11.26
C PHE A 203 14.53 -15.04 -12.30
N TYR A 204 15.67 -14.39 -12.00
CA TYR A 204 16.32 -13.49 -12.95
C TYR A 204 16.75 -14.19 -14.24
N LEU A 205 17.24 -15.43 -14.17
CA LEU A 205 17.55 -16.23 -15.35
C LEU A 205 16.28 -16.62 -16.14
N ALA A 206 15.22 -17.01 -15.43
CA ALA A 206 13.96 -17.46 -16.01
C ALA A 206 13.17 -16.32 -16.70
N SER A 207 13.19 -15.10 -16.15
CA SER A 207 12.54 -13.91 -16.74
C SER A 207 13.17 -13.48 -18.06
N ILE A 208 14.46 -13.74 -18.25
CA ILE A 208 15.19 -13.47 -19.49
C ILE A 208 14.92 -14.57 -20.53
N LEU A 209 14.83 -15.84 -20.10
CA LEU A 209 14.71 -16.99 -21.00
C LEU A 209 13.25 -17.31 -21.41
N ALA A 210 12.26 -17.07 -20.56
CA ALA A 210 10.87 -17.38 -20.85
C ALA A 210 9.88 -16.52 -20.01
N PRO A 211 9.38 -15.40 -20.53
CA PRO A 211 8.49 -14.48 -19.81
C PRO A 211 7.24 -15.12 -19.17
N PRO A 212 6.51 -16.06 -19.80
CA PRO A 212 5.38 -16.73 -19.16
C PRO A 212 5.81 -17.67 -18.02
N LEU A 213 6.98 -18.30 -18.14
CA LEU A 213 7.53 -19.24 -17.14
C LEU A 213 8.06 -18.51 -15.91
N SER A 214 8.54 -17.27 -16.07
CA SER A 214 9.05 -16.47 -14.95
C SER A 214 7.99 -16.10 -13.91
N THR A 215 6.75 -15.82 -14.33
CA THR A 215 5.62 -15.61 -13.42
C THR A 215 5.32 -16.85 -12.59
N VAL A 216 5.59 -18.02 -13.16
CA VAL A 216 5.35 -19.32 -12.52
C VAL A 216 6.50 -19.71 -11.58
N MET A 217 7.76 -19.49 -11.98
CA MET A 217 8.93 -19.69 -11.11
C MET A 217 8.95 -18.73 -9.92
N LEU A 218 8.40 -17.52 -10.07
CA LEU A 218 8.24 -16.56 -8.99
C LEU A 218 7.50 -17.16 -7.79
N VAL A 219 6.48 -18.00 -8.04
CA VAL A 219 5.72 -18.62 -6.95
C VAL A 219 6.41 -19.87 -6.38
N GLY A 220 7.18 -20.63 -7.17
CA GLY A 220 8.07 -21.67 -6.62
C GLY A 220 9.16 -21.09 -5.70
N GLU A 221 9.70 -19.94 -6.09
CA GLU A 221 10.71 -19.23 -5.33
C GLU A 221 10.12 -18.54 -4.09
N MET A 222 8.83 -18.13 -4.14
CA MET A 222 8.03 -17.67 -2.98
C MET A 222 8.03 -18.66 -1.81
N PHE A 223 8.35 -19.95 -2.03
CA PHE A 223 8.42 -20.98 -0.99
C PHE A 223 9.84 -21.44 -0.64
N GLY A 224 10.87 -21.05 -1.40
CA GLY A 224 12.23 -21.63 -1.28
C GLY A 224 13.28 -20.80 -0.52
N GLN A 225 12.92 -19.69 0.14
CA GLN A 225 13.88 -18.95 0.97
C GLN A 225 13.37 -18.79 2.39
N ASP A 226 14.15 -19.27 3.35
CA ASP A 226 13.75 -19.46 4.75
C ASP A 226 13.55 -18.18 5.55
N ARG A 227 13.85 -16.98 5.01
CA ARG A 227 13.43 -15.68 5.59
C ARG A 227 13.32 -14.62 4.49
N LYS A 228 12.12 -14.12 4.23
CA LYS A 228 11.88 -13.10 3.21
C LYS A 228 11.64 -11.77 3.85
N GLN A 229 12.70 -10.98 3.93
CA GLN A 229 12.62 -9.62 4.44
C GLN A 229 12.70 -8.64 3.26
N ILE A 230 11.65 -7.84 3.07
CA ILE A 230 11.67 -6.73 2.12
C ILE A 230 11.96 -5.41 2.83
N ARG A 231 12.70 -4.52 2.17
CA ARG A 231 12.94 -3.18 2.69
C ARG A 231 11.95 -2.21 2.05
N MET A 232 11.21 -1.49 2.87
CA MET A 232 10.34 -0.41 2.41
C MET A 232 10.93 0.94 2.80
N THR A 233 10.94 1.86 1.85
CA THR A 233 11.36 3.24 2.03
C THR A 233 10.17 4.14 1.76
N ILE A 234 9.67 4.81 2.80
CA ILE A 234 8.56 5.77 2.67
C ILE A 234 9.16 7.17 2.48
N GLY A 235 8.76 7.84 1.39
CA GLY A 235 9.12 9.23 1.12
C GLY A 235 8.27 10.23 1.91
N SER A 236 8.53 11.52 1.71
CA SER A 236 7.72 12.59 2.32
C SER A 236 6.41 12.81 1.57
N LEU A 237 5.41 13.37 2.26
CA LEU A 237 4.07 13.59 1.72
C LEU A 237 4.12 14.67 0.62
N ILE A 238 3.49 14.39 -0.52
CA ILE A 238 3.39 15.34 -1.64
C ILE A 238 1.96 15.93 -1.65
N PRO A 239 1.76 17.19 -1.23
CA PRO A 239 0.44 17.81 -1.19
C PRO A 239 -0.10 18.09 -2.59
N HIS A 240 -1.43 18.27 -2.71
CA HIS A 240 -2.08 18.49 -4.01
C HIS A 240 -1.48 19.67 -4.78
N HIS A 241 -1.25 20.79 -4.10
CA HIS A 241 -0.71 21.99 -4.73
C HIS A 241 0.70 21.78 -5.33
N ALA A 242 1.49 20.84 -4.79
CA ALA A 242 2.86 20.58 -5.23
C ALA A 242 2.92 19.89 -6.60
N TYR A 243 1.93 19.05 -6.94
CA TYR A 243 1.87 18.40 -8.25
C TYR A 243 0.85 19.04 -9.20
N SER A 244 -0.10 19.83 -8.69
CA SER A 244 -1.00 20.61 -9.53
C SER A 244 -0.29 21.82 -10.17
N SER A 245 0.67 22.43 -9.47
CA SER A 245 1.44 23.59 -9.95
C SER A 245 2.47 23.26 -11.03
N VAL A 246 2.83 21.98 -11.21
CA VAL A 246 3.78 21.56 -12.23
C VAL A 246 3.12 21.67 -13.61
N ALA A 247 3.51 22.68 -14.39
CA ALA A 247 3.03 22.95 -15.75
C ALA A 247 3.59 21.96 -16.78
N THR A 248 3.21 20.68 -16.66
CA THR A 248 3.62 19.60 -17.57
C THR A 248 2.45 18.68 -17.92
N ASN A 249 2.59 17.91 -19.01
CA ASN A 249 1.56 16.95 -19.41
C ASN A 249 1.44 15.82 -18.36
N GLY A 250 0.23 15.29 -18.16
CA GLY A 250 -0.01 14.21 -17.19
C GLY A 250 0.85 12.95 -17.41
N HIS A 251 1.31 12.66 -18.63
CA HIS A 251 2.28 11.57 -18.85
C HIS A 251 3.66 11.87 -18.24
N GLU A 252 4.10 13.11 -18.27
CA GLU A 252 5.37 13.54 -17.69
C GLU A 252 5.28 13.58 -16.18
N LYS A 253 4.17 14.08 -15.62
CA LYS A 253 3.88 14.00 -14.18
C LYS A 253 3.98 12.56 -13.67
N VAL A 254 3.38 11.59 -14.37
CA VAL A 254 3.50 10.16 -14.00
C VAL A 254 4.94 9.66 -14.04
N LYS A 255 5.73 10.06 -15.06
CA LYS A 255 7.17 9.73 -15.10
C LYS A 255 7.92 10.35 -13.92
N LEU A 256 7.59 11.58 -13.51
CA LEU A 256 8.17 12.25 -12.35
C LEU A 256 7.82 11.52 -11.05
N PHE A 257 6.57 11.09 -10.86
CA PHE A 257 6.17 10.27 -9.71
C PHE A 257 6.92 8.96 -9.65
N LYS A 258 7.01 8.23 -10.78
CA LYS A 258 7.82 7.01 -10.87
C LYS A 258 9.27 7.28 -10.49
N LYS A 259 9.88 8.32 -11.08
CA LYS A 259 11.26 8.72 -10.78
C LYS A 259 11.43 9.10 -9.30
N SER A 260 10.43 9.74 -8.70
CA SER A 260 10.43 10.08 -7.27
C SER A 260 10.48 8.83 -6.40
N VAL A 261 9.63 7.83 -6.68
CA VAL A 261 9.62 6.54 -5.96
C VAL A 261 10.98 5.83 -6.05
N TYR A 262 11.60 5.74 -7.22
CA TYR A 262 12.94 5.11 -7.30
C TYR A 262 14.04 5.95 -6.63
N ARG A 263 13.92 7.28 -6.63
CA ARG A 263 14.90 8.17 -5.98
C ARG A 263 14.86 8.08 -4.46
N ILE A 264 13.68 7.95 -3.85
CA ILE A 264 13.58 7.78 -2.40
C ILE A 264 14.26 6.47 -1.96
N GLY A 265 14.12 5.39 -2.74
CA GLY A 265 14.83 4.13 -2.50
C GLY A 265 16.36 4.28 -2.54
N GLN A 266 16.87 5.25 -3.30
CA GLN A 266 18.30 5.57 -3.41
C GLN A 266 18.76 6.65 -2.40
N GLY A 267 17.89 7.10 -1.50
CA GLY A 267 18.20 8.18 -0.55
C GLY A 267 18.43 9.55 -1.19
N LYS A 268 17.94 9.77 -2.42
CA LYS A 268 18.10 11.04 -3.15
C LYS A 268 17.01 12.04 -2.78
N LYS A 269 17.31 13.33 -2.96
CA LYS A 269 16.37 14.43 -2.73
C LYS A 269 15.05 14.26 -3.53
N PRO A 270 13.90 14.63 -2.93
CA PRO A 270 12.59 14.58 -3.58
C PRO A 270 12.53 15.48 -4.80
N LEU A 271 11.63 15.15 -5.74
CA LEU A 271 11.42 15.92 -6.97
C LEU A 271 10.25 16.90 -6.90
N PHE A 272 9.37 16.71 -5.92
CA PHE A 272 8.23 17.58 -5.65
C PHE A 272 8.49 18.35 -4.36
N LEU A 273 7.79 19.47 -4.19
CA LEU A 273 7.63 20.05 -2.87
C LEU A 273 6.92 19.04 -1.98
N THR A 274 7.42 18.89 -0.77
CA THR A 274 6.94 17.90 0.19
C THR A 274 6.73 18.54 1.55
N GLU A 275 5.78 18.01 2.28
CA GLU A 275 5.51 18.38 3.67
C GLU A 275 5.86 17.22 4.59
N SER A 276 6.29 17.55 5.81
CA SER A 276 6.34 16.58 6.89
C SER A 276 4.91 16.23 7.29
N ALA A 277 4.65 14.96 7.61
CA ALA A 277 3.38 14.57 8.19
C ALA A 277 3.20 15.23 9.57
N ILE A 278 1.94 15.42 9.97
CA ILE A 278 1.61 15.86 11.32
C ILE A 278 2.07 14.76 12.30
N ALA A 279 2.65 15.16 13.43
CA ALA A 279 3.05 14.24 14.49
C ALA A 279 1.90 13.33 14.91
N ARG A 280 2.22 12.15 15.45
CA ARG A 280 1.21 11.18 15.91
C ARG A 280 0.52 11.69 17.19
N PRO A 281 -0.76 11.34 17.42
CA PRO A 281 -1.42 11.66 18.68
C PRO A 281 -0.68 11.07 19.89
N GLU A 282 -0.58 11.85 20.95
CA GLU A 282 -0.06 11.38 22.24
C GLU A 282 -0.98 10.31 22.85
N ARG A 283 -0.43 9.46 23.73
CA ARG A 283 -1.22 8.40 24.36
C ARG A 283 -2.30 9.01 25.24
N LYS A 284 -3.55 8.63 25.01
CA LYS A 284 -4.71 9.13 25.79
C LYS A 284 -4.55 8.95 27.31
N ALA A 285 -3.89 7.89 27.74
CA ALA A 285 -3.62 7.65 29.17
C ALA A 285 -2.69 8.71 29.76
N ASP A 286 -1.61 9.05 29.06
CA ASP A 286 -0.64 10.07 29.48
C ASP A 286 -1.31 11.45 29.49
N LEU A 287 -2.06 11.77 28.43
CA LEU A 287 -2.84 13.01 28.35
C LEU A 287 -3.83 13.14 29.50
N LYS A 288 -4.63 12.10 29.79
CA LYS A 288 -5.58 12.13 30.91
C LYS A 288 -4.88 12.31 32.25
N LYS A 289 -3.75 11.64 32.46
CA LYS A 289 -2.96 11.72 33.69
C LYS A 289 -2.44 13.14 33.91
N GLU A 290 -1.84 13.73 32.89
CA GLU A 290 -1.30 15.08 32.97
C GLU A 290 -2.42 16.13 33.10
N VAL A 291 -3.51 16.01 32.33
CA VAL A 291 -4.67 16.91 32.46
C VAL A 291 -5.29 16.87 33.85
N ALA A 292 -5.40 15.69 34.46
CA ALA A 292 -5.91 15.55 35.82
C ALA A 292 -4.97 16.12 36.89
N ALA A 293 -3.66 16.18 36.61
CA ALA A 293 -2.67 16.78 37.49
C ALA A 293 -2.57 18.32 37.32
N GLY A 294 -3.11 18.87 36.23
CA GLY A 294 -3.11 20.31 35.97
C GLY A 294 -4.00 21.08 36.94
N GLU A 295 -3.61 22.33 37.22
CA GLU A 295 -4.39 23.21 38.09
C GLU A 295 -5.69 23.61 37.37
N ARG A 296 -6.84 23.31 37.98
CA ARG A 296 -8.14 23.64 37.40
C ARG A 296 -8.53 25.08 37.72
N LEU A 297 -8.49 25.95 36.71
CA LEU A 297 -8.83 27.37 36.84
C LEU A 297 -10.33 27.65 36.89
N GLY A 298 -11.16 26.79 36.28
CA GLY A 298 -12.61 27.00 36.26
C GLY A 298 -13.34 26.32 35.12
N LYS A 299 -14.46 26.92 34.71
CA LYS A 299 -15.29 26.50 33.57
C LYS A 299 -15.62 27.70 32.68
N THR A 300 -15.70 27.47 31.39
CA THR A 300 -16.19 28.44 30.41
C THR A 300 -17.73 28.46 30.37
N PRO A 301 -18.36 29.51 29.80
CA PRO A 301 -19.82 29.60 29.68
C PRO A 301 -20.46 28.46 28.86
N ASP A 302 -19.72 27.86 27.93
CA ASP A 302 -20.13 26.69 27.15
C ASP A 302 -19.83 25.34 27.86
N GLY A 303 -19.47 25.38 29.14
CA GLY A 303 -19.32 24.19 29.98
C GLY A 303 -17.98 23.46 29.88
N LYS A 304 -17.01 23.97 29.12
CA LYS A 304 -15.66 23.38 29.04
C LYS A 304 -14.84 23.71 30.30
N ALA A 305 -13.96 22.81 30.70
CA ALA A 305 -13.08 23.01 31.85
C ALA A 305 -11.77 23.71 31.42
N MET A 306 -11.30 24.65 32.25
CA MET A 306 -10.04 25.36 32.04
C MET A 306 -8.97 24.81 32.98
N TYR A 307 -7.79 24.52 32.42
CA TYR A 307 -6.64 24.00 33.15
C TYR A 307 -5.40 24.84 32.86
N LEU A 308 -4.60 25.10 33.88
CA LEU A 308 -3.29 25.72 33.79
C LEU A 308 -2.21 24.62 33.80
N PHE A 309 -1.30 24.69 32.84
CA PHE A 309 -0.13 23.84 32.76
C PHE A 309 1.11 24.72 32.77
N THR A 310 2.02 24.46 33.71
CA THR A 310 3.38 25.00 33.65
C THR A 310 4.23 24.01 32.85
N PRO A 311 4.93 24.45 31.79
CA PRO A 311 5.69 23.53 30.95
C PRO A 311 6.80 22.85 31.78
N ALA A 312 6.71 21.53 31.94
CA ALA A 312 7.86 20.70 32.29
C ALA A 312 8.62 20.34 31.00
N ASP A 313 9.87 19.88 31.12
CA ASP A 313 10.75 19.54 29.98
C ASP A 313 10.14 18.53 28.98
N SER A 314 9.14 17.75 29.40
CA SER A 314 8.41 16.81 28.53
C SER A 314 6.92 16.73 28.90
N SER A 315 6.11 17.64 28.34
CA SER A 315 4.65 17.65 28.51
C SER A 315 3.92 17.03 27.32
N PRO A 316 3.32 15.82 27.47
CA PRO A 316 2.35 15.26 26.52
C PRO A 316 1.25 16.24 26.11
N VAL A 317 0.67 16.99 27.06
CA VAL A 317 -0.38 17.98 26.78
C VAL A 317 0.13 19.06 25.83
N MET A 318 1.31 19.63 26.08
CA MET A 318 1.86 20.69 25.22
C MET A 318 2.17 20.18 23.81
N ARG A 319 2.71 18.96 23.68
CA ARG A 319 2.96 18.33 22.37
C ARG A 319 1.67 18.07 21.61
N GLU A 320 0.63 17.59 22.28
CA GLU A 320 -0.67 17.33 21.68
C GLU A 320 -1.37 18.63 21.25
N VAL A 321 -1.29 19.70 22.05
CA VAL A 321 -1.77 21.03 21.64
C VAL A 321 -1.03 21.53 20.41
N GLY A 322 0.29 21.39 20.36
CA GLY A 322 1.09 21.73 19.17
C GLY A 322 0.65 20.95 17.93
N ARG A 323 0.44 19.64 18.07
CA ARG A 323 -0.07 18.76 17.01
C ARG A 323 -1.46 19.19 16.50
N LEU A 324 -2.39 19.47 17.42
CA LEU A 324 -3.74 19.91 17.08
C LEU A 324 -3.75 21.28 16.40
N ARG A 325 -2.88 22.21 16.82
CA ARG A 325 -2.72 23.51 16.17
C ARG A 325 -2.25 23.37 14.73
N GLU A 326 -1.25 22.53 14.49
CA GLU A 326 -0.77 22.23 13.13
C GLU A 326 -1.89 21.65 12.25
N GLN A 327 -2.70 20.75 12.81
CA GLN A 327 -3.85 20.17 12.11
C GLN A 327 -4.88 21.23 11.70
N VAL A 328 -5.19 22.18 12.59
CA VAL A 328 -6.11 23.28 12.28
C VAL A 328 -5.50 24.23 11.25
N PHE A 329 -4.22 24.58 11.39
CA PHE A 329 -3.54 25.51 10.48
C PHE A 329 -3.56 25.00 9.03
N ARG A 330 -3.23 23.72 8.81
CA ARG A 330 -3.28 23.10 7.47
C ARG A 330 -4.69 22.98 6.90
N ALA A 331 -5.71 22.89 7.74
CA ALA A 331 -7.09 22.82 7.28
C ALA A 331 -7.59 24.18 6.75
N VAL A 332 -7.05 25.28 7.26
CA VAL A 332 -7.44 26.64 6.87
C VAL A 332 -6.67 27.13 5.63
N GLY A 333 -5.43 26.69 5.44
CA GLY A 333 -4.61 27.00 4.26
C GLY A 333 -3.53 28.04 4.53
#